data_AF-A0A2M7BGT6-F1
#
_entry.id   AF-A0A2M7BGT6-F1
#
_cell.length_a   1.000
_cell.length_b   1.000
_cell.length_c   1.000
_cell.angle_alpha   90.00
_cell.angle_beta   90.00
_cell.angle_gamma   90.00
#
_symmetry.space_group_name_H-M   'P 1'
#
loop_
_entity.id
_entity.type
_entity.pdbx_description
1 polymer ?
#
loop_
_entity_poly.entity_id
_entity_poly.type
_entity_poly.pdbx_seq_one_letter_code
_entity_poly.pdbx_strand_id
1 'polypeptide(L)' 'MGKEPEKAPVEGQLLKSLADSNFGDVMVVGGGISGIQAALDLATAGFKVYLVEKSPTIGGK' A
#
# COMPACT_ATOMS: atom_id res chain seq x y z
N MET A 1 -24.91 1.70 44.25
CA MET A 1 -24.06 0.67 43.61
C MET A 1 -24.13 0.91 42.10
N GLY A 2 -23.30 1.81 41.59
CA GLY A 2 -23.31 2.18 40.17
C GLY A 2 -22.80 1.01 39.35
N LYS A 3 -23.57 0.56 38.36
CA LYS A 3 -23.06 -0.35 37.35
C LYS A 3 -22.08 0.45 36.48
N GLU A 4 -20.83 0.03 36.46
CA GLU A 4 -19.83 0.56 35.52
C GLU A 4 -20.38 0.41 34.09
N PRO A 5 -20.29 1.45 33.24
CA PRO A 5 -20.64 1.32 31.85
C PRO A 5 -19.61 0.41 31.17
N GLU A 6 -20.14 -0.60 30.49
CA GLU A 6 -19.49 -1.49 29.54
C GLU A 6 -18.50 -0.72 28.65
N LYS A 7 -17.19 -0.88 28.90
CA LYS A 7 -16.14 -0.37 28.01
C LYS A 7 -16.20 -1.16 26.69
N ALA A 8 -16.80 -0.55 25.66
CA ALA A 8 -16.74 -1.03 24.30
C ALA A 8 -15.27 -1.12 23.82
N PRO A 9 -14.88 -2.14 23.01
CA PRO A 9 -13.50 -2.37 22.62
C PRO A 9 -13.16 -1.50 21.40
N VAL A 10 -12.98 -0.19 21.62
CA VAL A 10 -12.60 0.77 20.58
C VAL A 10 -11.21 0.47 19.97
N GLU A 11 -10.33 -0.21 20.70
CA GLU A 11 -8.99 -0.57 20.23
C GLU A 11 -8.99 -1.72 19.20
N GLY A 12 -9.98 -2.63 19.26
CA GLY A 12 -10.04 -3.80 18.39
C GLY A 12 -10.61 -3.54 16.99
N GLN A 13 -11.44 -2.51 16.83
CA GLN A 13 -12.09 -2.21 15.54
C GLN A 13 -11.15 -1.52 14.54
N LEU A 14 -10.21 -0.68 15.01
CA LEU A 14 -9.26 0.02 14.14
C LEU A 14 -8.26 -0.96 13.50
N LEU A 15 -7.72 -1.87 14.30
CA LEU A 15 -6.78 -2.91 13.85
C LEU A 15 -7.44 -3.87 12.86
N LYS A 16 -8.72 -4.19 13.07
CA LYS A 16 -9.51 -5.02 12.16
C LYS A 16 -9.79 -4.31 10.83
N SER A 17 -10.14 -3.03 10.86
CA SER A 17 -10.31 -2.23 9.64
C SER A 17 -9.01 -2.07 8.84
N LEU A 18 -7.85 -2.02 9.51
CA LEU A 18 -6.53 -1.97 8.85
C LEU A 18 -6.12 -3.33 8.30
N ALA A 19 -6.47 -4.43 8.98
CA ALA A 19 -6.24 -5.80 8.50
C ALA A 19 -7.17 -6.18 7.33
N ASP A 20 -8.40 -5.65 7.33
CA ASP A 20 -9.39 -5.83 6.26
C ASP A 20 -9.22 -4.79 5.12
N SER A 21 -8.26 -3.85 5.27
CA SER A 21 -7.89 -2.93 4.20
C SER A 21 -7.18 -3.72 3.10
N ASN A 22 -7.95 -4.17 2.12
CA ASN A 22 -7.43 -4.79 0.91
C ASN A 22 -6.74 -3.70 0.06
N PHE A 23 -5.51 -3.34 0.43
CA PHE A 23 -4.65 -2.48 -0.36
C PHE A 23 -4.41 -3.17 -1.70
N GLY A 24 -4.94 -2.59 -2.77
CA GLY A 24 -4.84 -3.15 -4.11
C GLY A 24 -3.39 -3.17 -4.63
N ASP A 25 -3.13 -4.07 -5.58
CA ASP A 25 -1.89 -4.08 -6.34
C ASP A 25 -1.73 -2.78 -7.15
N VAL A 26 -0.49 -2.29 -7.29
CA VAL A 26 -0.18 -1.05 -8.01
C VAL A 26 0.53 -1.36 -9.33
N MET A 27 0.15 -0.70 -10.41
CA MET A 27 0.83 -0.80 -11.71
C MET A 27 1.47 0.54 -12.08
N VAL A 28 2.78 0.52 -12.32
CA VAL A 28 3.56 1.67 -12.79
C VAL A 28 3.88 1.45 -14.27
N VAL A 29 3.51 2.41 -15.11
CA VAL A 29 3.74 2.36 -16.57
C VAL A 29 4.85 3.34 -16.94
N GLY A 30 5.96 2.81 -17.45
CA GLY A 30 7.16 3.55 -17.86
C GLY A 30 8.37 3.25 -16.96
N GLY A 31 9.39 2.61 -17.53
CA GLY A 31 10.65 2.24 -16.89
C GLY A 31 11.76 3.31 -16.99
N GLY A 32 11.38 4.60 -17.03
CA GLY A 32 12.33 5.71 -16.88
C GLY A 32 12.74 5.92 -15.42
N ILE A 33 13.66 6.84 -15.17
CA ILE A 33 14.17 7.15 -13.82
C ILE A 33 13.03 7.43 -12.82
N SER A 34 12.05 8.25 -13.22
CA SER A 34 10.91 8.59 -12.38
C SER A 34 9.99 7.41 -12.08
N GLY A 35 9.72 6.56 -13.07
CA GLY A 35 8.87 5.38 -12.90
C GLY A 35 9.53 4.31 -12.03
N ILE A 36 10.84 4.12 -12.17
CA ILE A 36 11.62 3.23 -11.30
C ILE A 36 11.58 3.75 -9.86
N GLN A 37 11.81 5.04 -9.62
CA GLN A 37 11.76 5.61 -8.27
C GLN A 37 10.37 5.46 -7.66
N ALA A 38 9.31 5.77 -8.41
CA ALA A 38 7.94 5.61 -7.93
C ALA A 38 7.63 4.15 -7.57
N ALA A 39 8.07 3.19 -8.38
CA ALA A 39 7.87 1.77 -8.09
C ALA A 39 8.61 1.32 -6.82
N LEU A 40 9.84 1.82 -6.61
CA LEU A 40 10.63 1.55 -5.41
C LEU A 40 10.00 2.16 -4.16
N ASP A 41 9.51 3.40 -4.24
CA ASP A 41 8.85 4.08 -3.12
C ASP A 41 7.58 3.32 -2.69
N LEU A 42 6.76 2.89 -3.67
CA LEU A 42 5.55 2.12 -3.44
C LEU A 42 5.85 0.72 -2.89
N ALA A 43 6.87 0.04 -3.41
CA ALA A 43 7.28 -1.26 -2.89
C ALA A 43 7.80 -1.13 -1.44
N THR A 44 8.55 -0.07 -1.14
CA THR A 44 9.03 0.24 0.21
C THR A 44 7.88 0.55 1.17
N ALA A 45 6.81 1.18 0.68
CA ALA A 45 5.58 1.42 1.43
C ALA A 45 4.73 0.15 1.65
N GLY A 46 5.14 -1.01 1.13
CA GLY A 46 4.49 -2.30 1.34
C GLY A 46 3.45 -2.69 0.29
N PHE A 47 3.36 -1.95 -0.82
CA PHE A 47 2.48 -2.32 -1.93
C PHE A 47 3.12 -3.40 -2.80
N LYS A 48 2.28 -4.29 -3.35
CA LYS A 48 2.70 -5.16 -4.44
C LYS A 48 2.66 -4.37 -5.75
N VAL A 49 3.83 -4.18 -6.37
CA VAL A 49 4.00 -3.29 -7.51
C VAL A 49 4.40 -4.06 -8.78
N TYR A 50 3.72 -3.74 -9.87
CA TYR A 50 4.05 -4.17 -11.23
C TYR A 50 4.62 -2.99 -12.00
N LEU A 51 5.90 -3.04 -12.37
CA LEU A 51 6.51 -2.05 -13.27
C LEU A 51 6.49 -2.58 -14.71
N VAL A 52 5.91 -1.81 -15.64
CA VAL A 52 5.79 -2.18 -17.05
C VAL A 52 6.46 -1.13 -17.93
N GLU A 53 7.36 -1.59 -18.80
CA GLU A 53 8.03 -0.78 -19.82
C GLU A 53 7.80 -1.41 -21.19
N LYS A 54 7.61 -0.56 -22.21
CA LYS A 54 7.40 -0.99 -23.59
C LYS A 54 8.72 -1.44 -24.25
N SER A 55 9.82 -0.77 -23.93
CA SER A 55 11.16 -1.07 -24.40
C SER A 55 11.70 -2.37 -23.77
N PRO A 56 12.58 -3.12 -24.47
CA PRO A 56 13.34 -4.20 -23.84
C PRO A 56 14.37 -3.70 -22.80
N THR A 57 14.54 -2.39 -22.66
CA THR A 57 15.48 -1.74 -21.75
C THR A 57 14.78 -0.78 -20.79
N ILE A 58 15.38 -0.60 -19.61
CA ILE A 58 14.99 0.40 -18.61
C ILE A 58 15.95 1.61 -18.64
N GLY A 59 15.57 2.71 -17.99
CA GLY A 59 16.39 3.92 -17.85
C GLY A 59 15.81 5.15 -18.54
N GLY A 60 14.86 4.98 -19.47
CA GLY A 60 14.27 6.08 -20.21
C GLY A 60 15.16 6.57 -21.35
N LYS A 61 15.14 7.88 -21.62
CA LYS A 61 15.98 8.57 -22.62
C LYS A 61 17.06 9.37 -21.93
#